data_AF-A0A2V7TGD8-F1
#
_entry.id   AF-A0A2V7TGD8-F1
#
_cell.length_a   1.000
_cell.length_b   1.000
_cell.length_c   1.000
_cell.angle_alpha   90.00
_cell.angle_beta   90.00
_cell.angle_gamma   90.00
#
_symmetry.space_group_name_H-M   'P 1'
#
loop_
_entity.id
_entity.type
_entity.pdbx_description
1 polymer ?
#
loop_
_entity_poly.entity_id
_entity_poly.type
_entity_poly.pdbx_seq_one_letter_code
_entity_poly.pdbx_strand_id
1 'polypeptide(L)'
;MPPLVDEILSQSVGPYRNALEERHDELSDPAAIPEAVRLAERLGAAIAGERSIAIEPLGGGGGGGGLEIALRGMLVAAGVRHVPATSGVLEPQGVAPGSAHPGEVLRRGDCGEQGLALTLFKALQLLHSEALDTALERYVAFDFETTDKDAELCEVVEIGAARVVKGEIVDRFHRLVKPYRPITPGATKVHGYTDEAVRGERSFAEIWPEFRAFIGDDVLIAHNGQRFDIPVLRRLAAGHGGVESLVFYDTLPLVRSLSRDSAKLEHLAQRFGIDTGRAHHAVDDAVTLARVYRELERQRGIRARKAVLVNLLDYLGLALALEPGAASGERDLLFNVAKFYTLGRYSDALAFYAMERDRAGGTGAPSVEDVIERLGGRALMNRLRAEPDPAQRYPAAVARLRGLMDADASATLADSIDRLLERVALSTSEGSEVAPDRVNLLTLHSTKGLEFSRVYIVGVEDYQIPGYRESTENRDAEIQEARRLLYVGMTRARERLVLTRVERRFGMDTGGSAFLEEMGLKEEEIGERAL
;
A
#
# COMPACT_ATOMS: atom_id res chain seq x y z
N MET A 1 -12.58 23.90 13.84
CA MET A 1 -12.25 23.50 12.47
C MET A 1 -11.78 22.07 12.53
N PRO A 2 -12.26 21.18 11.66
CA PRO A 2 -11.73 19.83 11.59
C PRO A 2 -10.20 19.89 11.36
N PRO A 3 -9.42 18.93 11.89
CA PRO A 3 -8.04 18.73 11.50
C PRO A 3 -7.90 18.81 9.98
N LEU A 4 -6.82 19.42 9.49
CA LEU A 4 -6.54 19.55 8.06
C LEU A 4 -6.64 18.20 7.32
N VAL A 5 -6.21 17.14 7.99
CA VAL A 5 -6.30 15.76 7.53
C VAL A 5 -7.76 15.33 7.41
N ASP A 6 -8.61 15.61 8.39
CA ASP A 6 -10.04 15.34 8.32
C ASP A 6 -10.73 16.18 7.25
N GLU A 7 -10.33 17.41 6.94
CA GLU A 7 -10.95 18.18 5.85
C GLU A 7 -10.49 17.69 4.46
N ILE A 8 -9.28 17.13 4.37
CA ILE A 8 -8.73 16.48 3.16
C ILE A 8 -9.33 15.08 2.97
N LEU A 9 -9.58 14.34 4.06
CA LEU A 9 -10.12 12.97 4.07
C LEU A 9 -11.66 12.91 4.23
N SER A 10 -12.32 13.98 4.68
CA SER A 10 -13.80 14.05 4.83
C SER A 10 -14.52 14.44 3.54
N GLN A 11 -13.80 14.93 2.54
CA GLN A 11 -14.28 14.69 1.18
C GLN A 11 -14.22 13.18 1.02
N SER A 12 -15.34 12.56 0.65
CA SER A 12 -15.42 11.14 0.36
C SER A 12 -14.45 10.79 -0.76
N VAL A 13 -13.17 10.64 -0.41
CA VAL A 13 -12.14 10.07 -1.24
C VAL A 13 -12.48 8.59 -1.28
N GLY A 14 -13.44 8.25 -2.14
CA GLY A 14 -13.58 6.89 -2.61
C GLY A 14 -12.23 6.40 -3.14
N PRO A 15 -12.01 5.09 -3.25
CA PRO A 15 -10.75 4.56 -3.76
C PRO A 15 -10.44 5.21 -5.11
N TYR A 16 -9.43 6.09 -5.14
CA TYR A 16 -8.97 6.70 -6.38
C TYR A 16 -8.30 5.59 -7.19
N ARG A 17 -8.96 5.19 -8.27
CA ARG A 17 -8.38 4.28 -9.25
C ARG A 17 -7.95 5.13 -10.43
N ASN A 18 -6.70 4.95 -10.85
CA ASN A 18 -6.24 5.60 -12.06
C ASN A 18 -6.91 4.94 -13.29
N ALA A 19 -6.82 5.59 -14.46
CA ALA A 19 -7.53 5.12 -15.66
C ALA A 19 -7.11 3.72 -16.14
N LEU A 20 -5.90 3.26 -15.83
CA LEU A 20 -5.44 1.90 -16.15
C LEU A 20 -5.98 0.89 -15.12
N GLU A 21 -5.99 1.26 -13.84
CA GLU A 21 -6.51 0.46 -12.72
C GLU A 21 -8.02 0.19 -12.85
N GLU A 22 -8.79 1.17 -13.34
CA GLU A 22 -10.21 1.01 -13.63
C GLU A 22 -10.48 -0.01 -14.74
N ARG A 23 -9.55 -0.16 -15.68
CA ARG A 23 -9.70 -0.94 -16.91
C ARG A 23 -8.78 -2.16 -16.96
N HIS A 24 -8.14 -2.53 -15.85
CA HIS A 24 -7.12 -3.59 -15.82
C HIS A 24 -7.61 -4.96 -16.36
N ASP A 25 -8.91 -5.25 -16.26
CA ASP A 25 -9.52 -6.46 -16.81
C ASP A 25 -9.54 -6.46 -18.36
N GLU A 26 -9.57 -5.27 -18.98
CA GLU A 26 -9.58 -5.08 -20.43
C GLU A 26 -8.17 -4.98 -21.04
N LEU A 27 -7.13 -4.86 -20.19
CA LEU A 27 -5.74 -4.71 -20.62
C LEU A 27 -5.03 -6.08 -20.66
N SER A 28 -4.18 -6.29 -21.66
CA SER A 28 -3.28 -7.44 -21.71
C SER A 28 -2.19 -7.33 -20.64
N ASP A 29 -1.80 -8.46 -20.06
CA ASP A 29 -0.63 -8.51 -19.17
C ASP A 29 0.63 -8.30 -20.04
N PRO A 30 1.46 -7.29 -19.76
CA PRO A 30 2.71 -7.09 -20.48
C PRO A 30 3.59 -8.35 -20.57
N ALA A 31 3.57 -9.21 -19.55
CA ALA A 31 4.36 -10.45 -19.52
C ALA A 31 3.86 -11.52 -20.50
N ALA A 32 2.64 -11.39 -21.01
CA ALA A 32 2.06 -12.30 -22.00
C ALA A 32 2.36 -11.89 -23.45
N ILE A 33 3.09 -10.78 -23.67
CA ILE A 33 3.40 -10.24 -24.99
C ILE A 33 4.89 -10.49 -25.29
N PRO A 34 5.24 -11.48 -26.14
CA PRO A 34 6.63 -11.90 -26.36
C PRO A 34 7.54 -10.76 -26.84
N GLU A 35 7.03 -9.86 -27.68
CA GLU A 35 7.76 -8.70 -28.20
C GLU A 35 8.06 -7.70 -27.09
N ALA A 36 7.11 -7.46 -26.18
CA ALA A 36 7.29 -6.56 -25.04
C ALA A 36 8.31 -7.13 -24.05
N VAL A 37 8.30 -8.46 -23.82
CA VAL A 37 9.28 -9.14 -22.96
C VAL A 37 10.70 -9.00 -23.55
N ARG A 38 10.89 -9.35 -24.83
CA ARG A 38 12.19 -9.22 -25.51
C ARG A 38 12.70 -7.77 -25.51
N LEU A 39 11.80 -6.81 -25.71
CA LEU A 39 12.16 -5.39 -25.71
C LEU A 39 12.51 -4.93 -24.28
N ALA A 40 11.76 -5.34 -23.26
CA ALA A 40 12.04 -5.03 -21.87
C ALA A 40 13.44 -5.53 -21.47
N GLU A 41 13.78 -6.79 -21.77
CA GLU A 41 15.11 -7.36 -21.48
C GLU A 41 16.25 -6.54 -22.11
N ARG A 42 16.11 -6.18 -23.39
CA ARG A 42 17.11 -5.36 -24.11
C ARG A 42 17.24 -3.97 -23.50
N LEU A 43 16.13 -3.29 -23.24
CA LEU A 43 16.10 -1.96 -22.63
C LEU A 43 16.67 -1.99 -21.21
N GLY A 44 16.29 -2.98 -20.40
CA GLY A 44 16.81 -3.19 -19.04
C GLY A 44 18.33 -3.38 -19.04
N ALA A 45 18.84 -4.24 -19.92
CA ALA A 45 20.28 -4.44 -20.10
C ALA A 45 21.01 -3.19 -20.60
N ALA A 46 20.35 -2.30 -21.35
CA ALA A 46 20.91 -1.03 -21.77
C ALA A 46 20.97 -0.03 -20.60
N ILE A 47 19.86 0.10 -19.86
CA ILE A 47 19.74 0.99 -18.69
C ILE A 47 20.73 0.61 -17.59
N ALA A 48 20.80 -0.68 -17.25
CA ALA A 48 21.73 -1.18 -16.23
C ALA A 48 23.21 -1.00 -16.63
N GLY A 49 23.51 -1.07 -17.93
CA GLY A 49 24.85 -0.83 -18.47
C GLY A 49 25.15 0.64 -18.80
N GLU A 50 24.27 1.58 -18.42
CA GLU A 50 24.35 3.01 -18.77
C GLU A 50 24.56 3.28 -20.27
N ARG A 51 24.03 2.40 -21.11
CA ARG A 51 24.12 2.50 -22.57
C ARG A 51 23.02 3.38 -23.13
N SER A 52 23.30 4.09 -24.22
CA SER A 52 22.30 4.89 -24.92
C SER A 52 21.25 4.01 -25.60
N ILE A 53 19.99 4.45 -25.59
CA ILE A 53 18.89 3.84 -26.35
C ILE A 53 18.49 4.81 -27.47
N ALA A 54 18.95 4.52 -28.69
CA ALA A 54 18.60 5.28 -29.88
C ALA A 54 17.30 4.74 -30.52
N ILE A 55 16.65 5.56 -31.34
CA ILE A 55 15.45 5.18 -32.09
C ILE A 55 15.75 5.36 -33.57
N GLU A 56 15.55 4.32 -34.36
CA GLU A 56 15.78 4.43 -35.80
C GLU A 56 14.79 5.41 -36.45
N PRO A 57 15.13 6.06 -37.57
CA PRO A 57 14.16 6.87 -38.31
C PRO A 57 12.99 6.00 -38.78
N LEU A 58 11.79 6.28 -38.26
CA LEU A 58 10.59 5.49 -38.58
C LEU A 58 9.81 6.04 -39.78
N GLY A 59 10.16 7.24 -40.28
CA GLY A 59 9.54 7.87 -41.45
C GLY A 59 10.19 7.48 -42.77
N GLY A 60 9.49 6.70 -43.61
CA GLY A 60 10.05 6.21 -44.89
C GLY A 60 9.06 5.76 -45.96
N GLY A 61 7.77 6.13 -45.88
CA GLY A 61 6.79 5.77 -46.90
C GLY A 61 5.48 6.52 -46.76
N GLY A 62 5.33 7.65 -47.47
CA GLY A 62 4.05 8.32 -47.73
C GLY A 62 3.30 8.97 -46.55
N GLY A 63 3.66 8.70 -45.30
CA GLY A 63 3.13 9.36 -44.11
C GLY A 63 3.59 8.68 -42.83
N GLY A 64 4.32 9.38 -41.96
CA GLY A 64 4.69 8.83 -40.64
C GLY A 64 6.08 9.22 -40.13
N GLY A 65 6.45 10.50 -40.17
CA GLY A 65 7.53 11.02 -39.31
C GLY A 65 6.97 11.46 -37.94
N GLY A 66 7.84 11.60 -36.94
CA GLY A 66 7.49 12.13 -35.63
C GLY A 66 7.14 11.09 -34.56
N LEU A 67 6.87 9.82 -34.95
CA LEU A 67 6.67 8.74 -33.97
C LEU A 67 7.90 8.57 -33.08
N GLU A 68 9.09 8.65 -33.67
CA GLU A 68 10.38 8.61 -32.97
C GLU A 68 10.51 9.68 -31.88
N ILE A 69 9.91 10.86 -32.09
CA ILE A 69 9.88 11.94 -31.09
C ILE A 69 9.00 11.54 -29.90
N ALA A 70 7.81 10.97 -30.17
CA ALA A 70 6.90 10.53 -29.13
C ALA A 70 7.47 9.37 -28.30
N LEU A 71 8.11 8.39 -28.96
CA LEU A 71 8.78 7.27 -28.32
C LEU A 71 9.99 7.74 -27.48
N ARG A 72 10.74 8.75 -27.96
CA ARG A 72 11.81 9.39 -27.18
C ARG A 72 11.27 10.04 -25.91
N GLY A 73 10.19 10.81 -26.03
CA GLY A 73 9.52 11.42 -24.89
C GLY A 73 9.04 10.39 -23.87
N MET A 74 8.48 9.28 -24.32
CA MET A 74 8.06 8.16 -23.47
C MET A 74 9.24 7.53 -22.70
N LEU A 75 10.36 7.27 -23.35
CA LEU A 75 11.57 6.73 -22.69
C LEU A 75 12.11 7.71 -21.64
N VAL A 76 12.20 9.00 -21.96
CA VAL A 76 12.69 10.02 -21.02
C VAL A 76 11.74 10.17 -19.83
N ALA A 77 10.43 10.20 -20.07
CA ALA A 77 9.41 10.25 -19.02
C ALA A 77 9.39 8.99 -18.14
N ALA A 78 9.85 7.86 -18.68
CA ALA A 78 10.08 6.61 -17.93
C ALA A 78 11.42 6.59 -17.18
N GLY A 79 12.15 7.71 -17.11
CA GLY A 79 13.40 7.81 -16.36
C GLY A 79 14.65 7.31 -17.10
N VAL A 80 14.56 7.02 -18.41
CA VAL A 80 15.73 6.61 -19.19
C VAL A 80 16.63 7.82 -19.45
N ARG A 81 17.84 7.79 -18.88
CA ARG A 81 18.78 8.93 -18.88
C ARG A 81 19.42 9.21 -20.24
N HIS A 82 19.75 8.17 -21.00
CA HIS A 82 20.55 8.29 -22.23
C HIS A 82 19.73 7.98 -23.49
N VAL A 83 18.89 8.93 -23.91
CA VAL A 83 18.08 8.82 -25.14
C VAL A 83 18.46 9.94 -26.13
N PRO A 84 19.39 9.68 -27.08
CA PRO A 84 19.85 10.68 -28.03
C PRO A 84 18.70 11.22 -28.90
N ALA A 85 18.87 12.46 -29.39
CA ALA A 85 17.92 13.08 -30.29
C ALA A 85 17.97 12.42 -31.68
N THR A 86 16.82 12.38 -32.36
CA THR A 86 16.61 11.71 -33.65
C THR A 86 17.28 12.40 -34.85
N SER A 87 17.78 13.63 -34.67
CA SER A 87 18.42 14.45 -35.70
C SER A 87 19.96 14.33 -35.76
N GLY A 88 20.56 13.54 -34.87
CA GLY A 88 21.98 13.20 -34.96
C GLY A 88 22.20 11.98 -35.84
N VAL A 89 23.21 12.01 -36.70
CA VAL A 89 23.75 10.80 -37.34
C VAL A 89 23.89 9.71 -36.26
N LEU A 90 23.54 8.46 -36.57
CA LEU A 90 23.87 7.25 -35.79
C LEU A 90 25.41 7.03 -35.74
N GLU A 91 26.18 8.10 -35.61
CA GLU A 91 27.56 8.05 -35.20
C GLU A 91 27.54 8.17 -33.67
N PRO A 92 28.08 7.20 -32.92
CA PRO A 92 28.20 7.30 -31.48
C PRO A 92 29.16 8.43 -31.11
N GLN A 93 28.68 9.67 -31.12
CA GLN A 93 29.46 10.82 -30.70
C GLN A 93 29.28 11.02 -29.20
N GLY A 94 30.31 10.58 -28.47
CA GLY A 94 30.40 10.66 -27.02
C GLY A 94 30.92 9.40 -26.34
N VAL A 95 31.75 8.60 -27.00
CA VAL A 95 32.52 7.53 -26.34
C VAL A 95 33.80 8.15 -25.81
N ALA A 96 33.91 8.33 -24.48
CA ALA A 96 35.22 8.49 -23.86
C ALA A 96 36.09 7.29 -24.27
N PRO A 97 37.36 7.48 -24.66
CA PRO A 97 38.20 6.38 -25.12
C PRO A 97 38.32 5.34 -23.99
N GLY A 98 37.61 4.21 -24.12
CA GLY A 98 37.55 3.13 -23.14
C GLY A 98 36.19 2.46 -22.89
N SER A 99 35.03 3.01 -23.34
CA SER A 99 33.75 2.31 -23.18
C SER A 99 33.40 1.45 -24.42
N ALA A 100 33.20 0.15 -24.19
CA ALA A 100 33.32 -0.88 -25.22
C ALA A 100 31.99 -1.40 -25.81
N HIS A 101 30.86 -0.70 -25.73
CA HIS A 101 29.57 -1.30 -26.15
C HIS A 101 28.70 -0.38 -27.02
N PRO A 102 28.23 -0.85 -28.19
CA PRO A 102 27.26 -0.12 -29.01
C PRO A 102 25.95 0.05 -28.23
N GLY A 103 25.35 1.23 -28.35
CA GLY A 103 24.03 1.53 -27.76
C GLY A 103 22.93 0.61 -28.29
N GLU A 104 21.84 0.53 -27.54
CA GLU A 104 20.63 -0.18 -27.96
C GLU A 104 19.88 0.65 -29.00
N VAL A 105 19.24 0.01 -29.98
CA VAL A 105 18.48 0.72 -31.03
C VAL A 105 17.07 0.13 -31.11
N LEU A 106 16.08 0.98 -30.87
CA LEU A 106 14.67 0.68 -31.05
C LEU A 106 14.33 0.74 -32.54
N ARG A 107 13.75 -0.35 -33.07
CA ARG A 107 13.44 -0.52 -34.48
C ARG A 107 11.96 -0.80 -34.69
N ARG A 108 11.45 -0.54 -35.90
CA ARG A 108 10.09 -0.92 -36.32
C ARG A 108 9.85 -2.42 -36.16
N GLY A 109 10.87 -3.26 -36.41
CA GLY A 109 10.78 -4.71 -36.23
C GLY A 109 10.65 -5.18 -34.78
N ASP A 110 10.81 -4.28 -33.80
CA ASP A 110 10.60 -4.59 -32.39
C ASP A 110 9.12 -4.56 -31.99
N CYS A 111 8.22 -4.15 -32.90
CA CYS A 111 6.78 -4.08 -32.62
C CYS A 111 6.10 -5.45 -32.62
N GLY A 112 5.10 -5.60 -31.75
CA GLY A 112 4.10 -6.65 -31.86
C GLY A 112 2.99 -6.28 -32.83
N GLU A 113 1.94 -7.11 -32.87
CA GLU A 113 0.78 -6.93 -33.76
C GLU A 113 0.09 -5.56 -33.60
N GLN A 114 0.23 -4.94 -32.43
CA GLN A 114 -0.45 -3.70 -32.08
C GLN A 114 0.42 -2.44 -32.29
N GLY A 115 1.60 -2.57 -32.89
CA GLY A 115 2.50 -1.46 -33.18
C GLY A 115 3.52 -1.16 -32.07
N LEU A 116 4.55 -0.39 -32.43
CA LEU A 116 5.73 -0.12 -31.62
C LEU A 116 5.41 0.73 -30.39
N ALA A 117 4.45 1.67 -30.50
CA ALA A 117 4.05 2.52 -29.39
C ALA A 117 3.52 1.70 -28.20
N LEU A 118 2.63 0.75 -28.48
CA LEU A 118 2.05 -0.09 -27.43
C LEU A 118 3.07 -1.12 -26.93
N THR A 119 3.86 -1.72 -27.83
CA THR A 119 4.93 -2.65 -27.40
C THR A 119 5.95 -1.99 -26.49
N LEU A 120 6.39 -0.75 -26.80
CA LEU A 120 7.30 0.00 -25.95
C LEU A 120 6.66 0.31 -24.58
N PHE A 121 5.41 0.78 -24.56
CA PHE A 121 4.71 1.04 -23.31
C PHE A 121 4.62 -0.21 -22.43
N LYS A 122 4.25 -1.36 -23.01
CA LYS A 122 4.19 -2.65 -22.32
C LYS A 122 5.58 -3.10 -21.82
N ALA A 123 6.63 -2.91 -22.62
CA ALA A 123 7.99 -3.21 -22.20
C ALA A 123 8.45 -2.35 -21.01
N LEU A 124 8.11 -1.06 -21.02
CA LEU A 124 8.39 -0.17 -19.90
C LEU A 124 7.59 -0.54 -18.65
N GLN A 125 6.32 -0.96 -18.80
CA GLN A 125 5.51 -1.47 -17.70
C GLN A 125 6.17 -2.68 -17.03
N LEU A 126 6.71 -3.63 -17.80
CA LEU A 126 7.46 -4.76 -17.27
C LEU A 126 8.64 -4.31 -16.42
N LEU A 127 9.52 -3.47 -16.99
CA LEU A 127 10.73 -2.98 -16.31
C LEU A 127 10.42 -2.29 -14.97
N HIS A 128 9.37 -1.48 -14.92
CA HIS A 128 9.02 -0.74 -13.70
C HIS A 128 8.24 -1.59 -12.69
N SER A 129 7.61 -2.67 -13.15
CA SER A 129 6.82 -3.52 -12.28
C SER A 129 7.62 -4.53 -11.47
N GLU A 130 8.87 -4.81 -11.84
CA GLU A 130 9.76 -5.69 -11.06
C GLU A 130 9.94 -5.16 -9.63
N ALA A 131 10.04 -3.83 -9.48
CA ALA A 131 10.15 -3.18 -8.17
C ALA A 131 8.85 -3.21 -7.33
N LEU A 132 7.74 -3.68 -7.91
CA LEU A 132 6.43 -3.75 -7.24
C LEU A 132 6.12 -5.16 -6.71
N ASP A 133 7.02 -6.12 -6.89
CA ASP A 133 6.85 -7.45 -6.32
C ASP A 133 6.93 -7.37 -4.78
N THR A 134 5.83 -7.74 -4.14
CA THR A 134 5.59 -7.60 -2.70
C THR A 134 5.16 -8.94 -2.10
N ALA A 135 5.33 -10.04 -2.84
CA ALA A 135 5.01 -11.37 -2.37
C ALA A 135 5.93 -11.77 -1.20
N LEU A 136 5.34 -12.38 -0.17
CA LEU A 136 6.11 -12.90 0.95
C LEU A 136 6.96 -14.09 0.49
N GLU A 137 8.28 -13.96 0.59
CA GLU A 137 9.19 -15.07 0.26
C GLU A 137 9.05 -16.25 1.23
N ARG A 138 8.74 -15.97 2.51
CA ARG A 138 8.67 -16.97 3.58
C ARG A 138 7.48 -16.70 4.48
N TYR A 139 6.64 -17.70 4.65
CA TYR A 139 5.44 -17.59 5.50
C TYR A 139 4.94 -18.97 5.94
N VAL A 140 4.08 -18.98 6.95
CA VAL A 140 3.36 -20.15 7.42
C VAL A 140 1.86 -19.86 7.32
N ALA A 141 1.16 -20.53 6.42
CA ALA A 141 -0.30 -20.53 6.43
C ALA A 141 -0.78 -21.48 7.52
N PHE A 142 -1.77 -21.08 8.30
CA PHE A 142 -2.33 -21.91 9.36
C PHE A 142 -3.85 -21.81 9.43
N ASP A 143 -4.44 -22.82 10.03
CA ASP A 143 -5.87 -22.94 10.28
C ASP A 143 -6.09 -23.76 11.56
N PHE A 144 -7.22 -23.53 12.25
CA PHE A 144 -7.62 -24.30 13.41
C PHE A 144 -9.02 -24.85 13.26
N GLU A 145 -9.20 -26.09 13.71
CA GLU A 145 -10.52 -26.58 14.10
C GLU A 145 -10.70 -26.37 15.61
N THR A 146 -11.87 -25.89 16.02
CA THR A 146 -12.14 -25.48 17.40
C THR A 146 -13.38 -26.12 17.98
N THR A 147 -13.52 -26.10 19.31
CA THR A 147 -14.68 -26.66 20.02
C THR A 147 -15.99 -25.92 19.75
N ASP A 148 -15.93 -24.64 19.36
CA ASP A 148 -17.05 -23.74 19.07
C ASP A 148 -16.57 -22.52 18.24
N LYS A 149 -17.50 -21.67 17.79
CA LYS A 149 -17.27 -20.46 16.97
C LYS A 149 -17.05 -19.18 17.79
N ASP A 150 -17.07 -19.26 19.11
CA ASP A 150 -16.78 -18.13 20.00
C ASP A 150 -15.27 -18.01 20.24
N ALA A 151 -14.61 -17.02 19.63
CA ALA A 151 -13.16 -16.83 19.73
C ALA A 151 -12.67 -16.54 21.16
N GLU A 152 -13.52 -15.98 22.02
CA GLU A 152 -13.16 -15.66 23.42
C GLU A 152 -13.12 -16.92 24.30
N LEU A 153 -13.90 -17.93 23.92
CA LEU A 153 -14.20 -19.08 24.78
C LEU A 153 -13.76 -20.42 24.22
N CYS A 154 -13.71 -20.59 22.91
CA CYS A 154 -13.43 -21.88 22.28
C CYS A 154 -12.02 -22.38 22.61
N GLU A 155 -11.76 -23.65 22.32
CA GLU A 155 -10.42 -24.20 22.38
C GLU A 155 -10.08 -24.89 21.07
N VAL A 156 -8.79 -25.06 20.80
CA VAL A 156 -8.31 -25.71 19.59
C VAL A 156 -8.39 -27.21 19.76
N VAL A 157 -8.90 -27.88 18.73
CA VAL A 157 -9.06 -29.34 18.60
C VAL A 157 -8.08 -29.88 17.56
N GLU A 158 -7.74 -29.09 16.55
CA GLU A 158 -6.75 -29.44 15.52
C GLU A 158 -5.93 -28.22 15.13
N ILE A 159 -4.62 -28.42 14.96
CA ILE A 159 -3.71 -27.43 14.39
C ILE A 159 -3.22 -27.93 13.04
N GLY A 160 -3.43 -27.12 12.01
CA GLY A 160 -2.87 -27.32 10.69
C GLY A 160 -2.02 -26.13 10.27
N ALA A 161 -0.84 -26.40 9.73
CA ALA A 161 -0.03 -25.36 9.12
C ALA A 161 0.82 -25.87 7.95
N ALA A 162 1.06 -25.00 6.99
CA ALA A 162 1.90 -25.24 5.82
C ALA A 162 2.96 -24.14 5.73
N ARG A 163 4.23 -24.53 5.76
CA ARG A 163 5.36 -23.62 5.63
C ARG A 163 5.75 -23.46 4.17
N VAL A 164 5.86 -22.22 3.72
CA VAL A 164 6.23 -21.86 2.35
C VAL A 164 7.55 -21.11 2.34
N VAL A 165 8.42 -21.49 1.41
CA VAL A 165 9.68 -20.78 1.11
C VAL A 165 9.80 -20.65 -0.40
N LYS A 166 9.94 -19.42 -0.88
CA LYS A 166 10.07 -19.08 -2.31
C LYS A 166 8.94 -19.69 -3.16
N GLY A 167 7.71 -19.61 -2.66
CA GLY A 167 6.51 -20.07 -3.36
C GLY A 167 6.24 -21.59 -3.31
N GLU A 168 7.11 -22.37 -2.66
CA GLU A 168 6.98 -23.81 -2.51
C GLU A 168 6.65 -24.20 -1.07
N ILE A 169 5.71 -25.14 -0.89
CA ILE A 169 5.42 -25.73 0.42
C ILE A 169 6.54 -26.69 0.78
N VAL A 170 7.35 -26.31 1.77
CA VAL A 170 8.55 -27.07 2.17
C VAL A 170 8.31 -27.97 3.37
N ASP A 171 7.29 -27.68 4.18
CA ASP A 171 6.98 -28.47 5.38
C ASP A 171 5.51 -28.31 5.81
N ARG A 172 5.01 -29.24 6.61
CA ARG A 172 3.64 -29.25 7.14
C ARG A 172 3.64 -29.60 8.62
N PHE A 173 2.82 -28.90 9.40
CA PHE A 173 2.57 -29.19 10.79
C PHE A 173 1.12 -29.63 10.96
N HIS A 174 0.93 -30.76 11.65
CA HIS A 174 -0.40 -31.30 11.95
C HIS A 174 -0.40 -31.95 13.33
N ARG A 175 -1.33 -31.53 14.18
CA ARG A 175 -1.57 -32.13 15.50
C ARG A 175 -3.05 -32.04 15.86
N LEU A 176 -3.59 -33.15 16.36
CA LEU A 176 -4.80 -33.09 17.18
C LEU A 176 -4.45 -32.57 18.57
N VAL A 177 -5.41 -31.90 19.19
CA VAL A 177 -5.26 -31.22 20.47
C VAL A 177 -6.39 -31.68 21.37
N LYS A 178 -6.06 -31.98 22.63
CA LYS A 178 -7.05 -32.24 23.66
C LYS A 178 -7.54 -30.91 24.23
N PRO A 179 -8.82 -30.51 24.00
CA PRO A 179 -9.39 -29.35 24.66
C PRO A 179 -9.74 -29.69 26.12
N TYR A 180 -9.72 -28.67 26.98
CA TYR A 180 -10.33 -28.64 28.31
C TYR A 180 -11.84 -28.39 28.27
N ARG A 181 -12.37 -27.81 27.20
CA ARG A 181 -13.81 -27.58 26.99
C ARG A 181 -14.42 -28.64 26.07
N PRO A 182 -15.69 -29.04 26.31
CA PRO A 182 -16.37 -29.97 25.42
C PRO A 182 -16.53 -29.43 24.00
N ILE A 183 -16.36 -30.30 23.01
CA ILE A 183 -16.65 -30.00 21.61
C ILE A 183 -18.18 -29.90 21.43
N THR A 184 -18.64 -28.77 20.90
CA THR A 184 -20.08 -28.58 20.68
C THR A 184 -20.59 -29.49 19.54
N PRO A 185 -21.87 -29.92 19.56
CA PRO A 185 -22.45 -30.68 18.46
C PRO A 185 -22.41 -29.93 17.12
N GLY A 186 -22.37 -28.59 17.15
CA GLY A 186 -22.21 -27.76 15.96
C GLY A 186 -20.82 -27.90 15.35
N ALA A 187 -19.77 -27.85 16.16
CA ALA A 187 -18.39 -28.00 15.72
C ALA A 187 -18.11 -29.43 15.21
N THR A 188 -18.57 -30.46 15.92
CA THR A 188 -18.47 -31.86 15.47
C THR A 188 -19.10 -32.09 14.10
N LYS A 189 -20.22 -31.41 13.77
CA LYS A 189 -20.84 -31.51 12.43
C LYS A 189 -19.98 -30.92 11.32
N VAL A 190 -19.06 -30.01 11.64
CA VAL A 190 -18.17 -29.35 10.69
C VAL A 190 -16.92 -30.22 10.45
N HIS A 191 -16.12 -30.44 11.49
CA HIS A 191 -14.80 -31.11 11.36
C HIS A 191 -14.83 -32.62 11.67
N GLY A 192 -15.89 -33.13 12.30
CA GLY A 192 -16.08 -34.57 12.59
C GLY A 192 -15.44 -35.07 13.89
N TYR A 193 -14.56 -34.31 14.55
CA TYR A 193 -14.00 -34.68 15.85
C TYR A 193 -15.02 -34.67 17.01
N THR A 194 -14.84 -35.62 17.93
CA THR A 194 -15.60 -35.77 19.18
C THR A 194 -14.66 -35.74 20.38
N ASP A 195 -15.17 -35.43 21.58
CA ASP A 195 -14.35 -35.41 22.81
C ASP A 195 -13.66 -36.76 23.06
N GLU A 196 -14.29 -37.88 22.67
CA GLU A 196 -13.71 -39.22 22.76
C GLU A 196 -12.48 -39.35 21.85
N ALA A 197 -12.57 -38.84 20.63
CA ALA A 197 -11.53 -38.98 19.61
C ALA A 197 -10.22 -38.25 19.97
N VAL A 198 -10.30 -37.17 20.74
CA VAL A 198 -9.13 -36.34 21.10
C VAL A 198 -8.72 -36.45 22.58
N ARG A 199 -9.36 -37.32 23.36
CA ARG A 199 -9.10 -37.43 24.82
C ARG A 199 -7.66 -37.80 25.16
N GLY A 200 -7.03 -38.61 24.30
CA GLY A 200 -5.66 -39.11 24.46
C GLY A 200 -4.58 -38.16 23.96
N GLU A 201 -4.96 -37.06 23.31
CA GLU A 201 -4.03 -36.12 22.70
C GLU A 201 -3.41 -35.16 23.74
N ARG A 202 -2.38 -34.44 23.32
CA ARG A 202 -1.71 -33.42 24.15
C ARG A 202 -2.53 -32.14 24.20
N SER A 203 -2.39 -31.39 25.29
CA SER A 203 -2.99 -30.06 25.42
C SER A 203 -2.30 -29.05 24.49
N PHE A 204 -2.98 -27.93 24.21
CA PHE A 204 -2.41 -26.84 23.42
C PHE A 204 -1.08 -26.33 24.01
N ALA A 205 -1.04 -26.15 25.33
CA ALA A 205 0.14 -25.69 26.07
C ALA A 205 1.36 -26.61 25.86
N GLU A 206 1.14 -27.93 25.79
CA GLU A 206 2.20 -28.89 25.53
C GLU A 206 2.67 -28.86 24.07
N ILE A 207 1.78 -28.60 23.12
CA ILE A 207 2.08 -28.56 21.67
C ILE A 207 2.72 -27.23 21.27
N TRP A 208 2.41 -26.14 21.97
CA TRP A 208 2.86 -24.79 21.64
C TRP A 208 4.37 -24.66 21.36
N PRO A 209 5.29 -25.23 22.16
CA PRO A 209 6.72 -25.12 21.87
C PRO A 209 7.12 -25.69 20.50
N GLU A 210 6.52 -26.81 20.09
CA GLU A 210 6.75 -27.41 18.76
C GLU A 210 6.16 -26.54 17.65
N PHE A 211 4.93 -26.05 17.84
CA PHE A 211 4.28 -25.20 16.85
C PHE A 211 4.99 -23.85 16.69
N ARG A 212 5.43 -23.24 17.80
CA ARG A 212 6.25 -22.03 17.77
C ARG A 212 7.58 -22.28 17.09
N ALA A 213 8.25 -23.40 17.34
CA ALA A 213 9.49 -23.74 16.64
C ALA A 213 9.30 -23.93 15.13
N PHE A 214 8.17 -24.55 14.72
CA PHE A 214 7.81 -24.71 13.31
C PHE A 214 7.63 -23.36 12.61
N ILE A 215 6.99 -22.39 13.29
CA ILE A 215 6.78 -21.02 12.80
C ILE A 215 8.12 -20.28 12.60
N GLY A 216 9.04 -20.35 13.57
CA GLY A 216 10.29 -19.59 13.52
C GLY A 216 10.06 -18.07 13.41
N ASP A 217 10.72 -17.38 12.49
CA ASP A 217 10.55 -15.94 12.27
C ASP A 217 9.67 -15.65 11.03
N ASP A 218 9.00 -16.66 10.49
CA ASP A 218 8.18 -16.52 9.29
C ASP A 218 6.81 -15.87 9.63
N VAL A 219 6.26 -15.11 8.68
CA VAL A 219 4.93 -14.46 8.83
C VAL A 219 3.82 -15.51 8.89
N LEU A 220 2.89 -15.39 9.85
CA LEU A 220 1.70 -16.23 9.91
C LEU A 220 0.59 -15.69 9.03
N ILE A 221 0.10 -16.52 8.12
CA ILE A 221 -1.01 -16.20 7.23
C ILE A 221 -2.26 -16.95 7.67
N ALA A 222 -3.35 -16.21 7.84
CA ALA A 222 -4.69 -16.75 8.07
C ALA A 222 -5.68 -16.16 7.05
N HIS A 223 -6.86 -16.76 6.97
CA HIS A 223 -7.94 -16.27 6.11
C HIS A 223 -9.14 -15.84 6.93
N ASN A 224 -9.44 -14.53 6.96
CA ASN A 224 -10.38 -13.94 7.91
C ASN A 224 -9.95 -14.18 9.38
N GLY A 225 -8.65 -14.38 9.59
CA GLY A 225 -8.08 -14.74 10.89
C GLY A 225 -8.13 -13.62 11.92
N GLN A 226 -8.22 -12.35 11.50
CA GLN A 226 -8.30 -11.21 12.43
C GLN A 226 -9.54 -11.30 13.33
N ARG A 227 -10.60 -11.97 12.86
CA ARG A 227 -11.84 -12.16 13.60
C ARG A 227 -11.89 -13.47 14.41
N PHE A 228 -10.97 -14.40 14.19
CA PHE A 228 -11.08 -15.74 14.76
C PHE A 228 -9.72 -16.36 15.13
N ASP A 229 -8.98 -16.92 14.17
CA ASP A 229 -7.78 -17.73 14.42
C ASP A 229 -6.70 -16.97 15.18
N ILE A 230 -6.49 -15.69 14.85
CA ILE A 230 -5.45 -14.86 15.46
C ILE A 230 -5.80 -14.55 16.94
N PRO A 231 -7.00 -14.06 17.29
CA PRO A 231 -7.43 -13.95 18.68
C PRO A 231 -7.35 -15.28 19.47
N VAL A 232 -7.77 -16.40 18.88
CA VAL A 232 -7.72 -17.72 19.53
C VAL A 232 -6.27 -18.12 19.82
N LEU A 233 -5.38 -18.00 18.85
CA LEU A 233 -3.95 -18.28 19.02
C LEU A 233 -3.35 -17.43 20.12
N ARG A 234 -3.57 -16.11 20.07
CA ARG A 234 -3.02 -15.17 21.06
C ARG A 234 -3.51 -15.48 22.47
N ARG A 235 -4.80 -15.80 22.63
CA ARG A 235 -5.37 -16.15 23.93
C ARG A 235 -4.78 -17.45 24.47
N LEU A 236 -4.72 -18.51 23.65
CA LEU A 236 -4.23 -19.81 24.11
C LEU A 236 -2.71 -19.85 24.30
N ALA A 237 -1.96 -19.05 23.56
CA ALA A 237 -0.52 -18.89 23.72
C ALA A 237 -0.14 -17.81 24.76
N ALA A 238 -1.11 -17.11 25.35
CA ALA A 238 -0.86 -16.10 26.38
C ALA A 238 -0.16 -16.74 27.59
N GLY A 239 0.91 -16.11 28.06
CA GLY A 239 1.75 -16.66 29.13
C GLY A 239 2.77 -17.71 28.66
N HIS A 240 2.76 -18.10 27.39
CA HIS A 240 3.83 -18.88 26.78
C HIS A 240 4.82 -17.98 26.03
N GLY A 241 6.10 -18.36 26.03
CA GLY A 241 7.14 -17.61 25.32
C GLY A 241 6.92 -17.59 23.80
N GLY A 242 7.16 -16.43 23.18
CA GLY A 242 7.25 -16.29 21.72
C GLY A 242 5.99 -15.80 21.00
N VAL A 243 4.85 -15.67 21.67
CA VAL A 243 3.59 -15.17 21.04
C VAL A 243 3.69 -13.69 20.65
N GLU A 244 4.33 -12.86 21.47
CA GLU A 244 4.48 -11.41 21.26
C GLU A 244 5.33 -11.07 20.02
N SER A 245 6.19 -12.00 19.59
CA SER A 245 7.05 -11.85 18.41
C SER A 245 6.37 -12.20 17.09
N LEU A 246 5.16 -12.77 17.12
CA LEU A 246 4.49 -13.24 15.91
C LEU A 246 3.98 -12.08 15.06
N VAL A 247 4.27 -12.17 13.77
CA VAL A 247 3.75 -11.26 12.74
C VAL A 247 2.63 -11.96 11.99
N PHE A 248 1.46 -11.31 11.88
CA PHE A 248 0.28 -11.87 11.26
C PHE A 248 -0.09 -11.14 9.97
N TYR A 249 -0.64 -11.88 9.02
CA TYR A 249 -1.21 -11.37 7.78
C TYR A 249 -2.56 -12.05 7.52
N ASP A 250 -3.63 -11.25 7.41
CA ASP A 250 -4.95 -11.73 7.01
C ASP A 250 -5.13 -11.54 5.50
N THR A 251 -5.45 -12.62 4.80
CA THR A 251 -5.65 -12.59 3.34
C THR A 251 -6.98 -11.99 2.91
N LEU A 252 -7.97 -11.83 3.80
CA LEU A 252 -9.30 -11.34 3.44
C LEU A 252 -9.27 -9.92 2.82
N PRO A 253 -8.57 -8.92 3.39
CA PRO A 253 -8.42 -7.60 2.76
C PRO A 253 -7.84 -7.67 1.33
N LEU A 254 -6.83 -8.53 1.10
CA LEU A 254 -6.26 -8.71 -0.23
C LEU A 254 -7.30 -9.25 -1.22
N VAL A 255 -8.05 -10.29 -0.84
CA VAL A 255 -9.13 -10.85 -1.67
C VAL A 255 -10.15 -9.76 -2.04
N ARG A 256 -10.54 -8.92 -1.07
CA ARG A 256 -11.52 -7.84 -1.27
C ARG A 256 -10.98 -6.70 -2.13
N SER A 257 -9.67 -6.47 -2.16
CA SER A 257 -9.05 -5.51 -3.06
C SER A 257 -9.08 -5.98 -4.52
N LEU A 258 -8.97 -7.30 -4.74
CA LEU A 258 -8.86 -7.92 -6.06
C LEU A 258 -10.21 -8.26 -6.68
N SER A 259 -11.19 -8.72 -5.89
CA SER A 259 -12.48 -9.19 -6.40
C SER A 259 -13.63 -8.84 -5.45
N ARG A 260 -14.81 -8.61 -6.05
CA ARG A 260 -16.07 -8.40 -5.33
C ARG A 260 -16.84 -9.70 -5.08
N ASP A 261 -16.36 -10.82 -5.62
CA ASP A 261 -17.01 -12.12 -5.51
C ASP A 261 -16.94 -12.67 -4.08
N SER A 262 -17.39 -13.92 -3.93
CA SER A 262 -17.24 -14.60 -2.65
C SER A 262 -15.77 -14.71 -2.25
N ALA A 263 -15.49 -14.34 -1.00
CA ALA A 263 -14.17 -14.44 -0.41
C ALA A 263 -14.00 -15.70 0.43
N LYS A 264 -14.93 -16.67 0.42
CA LYS A 264 -14.76 -17.92 1.17
C LYS A 264 -13.61 -18.72 0.58
N LEU A 265 -12.78 -19.33 1.44
CA LEU A 265 -11.61 -20.12 1.02
C LEU A 265 -11.98 -21.21 0.00
N GLU A 266 -13.04 -21.98 0.24
CA GLU A 266 -13.54 -23.01 -0.68
C GLU A 266 -13.88 -22.45 -2.07
N HIS A 267 -14.56 -21.31 -2.13
CA HIS A 267 -14.93 -20.67 -3.39
C HIS A 267 -13.71 -20.10 -4.12
N LEU A 268 -12.71 -19.59 -3.38
CA LEU A 268 -11.44 -19.14 -3.95
C LEU A 268 -10.66 -20.31 -4.52
N ALA A 269 -10.56 -21.42 -3.79
CA ALA A 269 -9.91 -22.64 -4.25
C ALA A 269 -10.57 -23.18 -5.52
N GLN A 270 -11.90 -23.26 -5.55
CA GLN A 270 -12.66 -23.65 -6.73
C GLN A 270 -12.38 -22.73 -7.93
N ARG A 271 -12.41 -21.40 -7.71
CA ARG A 271 -12.14 -20.40 -8.76
C ARG A 271 -10.75 -20.55 -9.36
N PHE A 272 -9.78 -20.94 -8.55
CA PHE A 272 -8.39 -21.10 -8.95
C PHE A 272 -8.03 -22.53 -9.39
N GLY A 273 -9.00 -23.46 -9.38
CA GLY A 273 -8.76 -24.86 -9.72
C GLY A 273 -7.82 -25.57 -8.73
N ILE A 274 -7.82 -25.15 -7.46
CA ILE A 274 -6.99 -25.72 -6.40
C ILE A 274 -7.76 -26.85 -5.72
N ASP A 275 -7.14 -28.03 -5.65
CA ASP A 275 -7.64 -29.15 -4.85
C ASP A 275 -7.53 -28.83 -3.35
N THR A 276 -8.67 -28.91 -2.67
CA THR A 276 -8.83 -28.59 -1.24
C THR A 276 -8.56 -29.77 -0.32
N GLY A 277 -8.39 -31.00 -0.86
CA GLY A 277 -8.27 -32.19 -0.02
C GLY A 277 -9.54 -32.45 0.81
N ARG A 278 -9.38 -32.82 2.07
CA ARG A 278 -10.52 -33.02 2.99
C ARG A 278 -10.94 -31.68 3.57
N ALA A 279 -12.18 -31.27 3.31
CA ALA A 279 -12.75 -30.06 3.92
C ALA A 279 -12.83 -30.20 5.46
N HIS A 280 -12.60 -29.09 6.16
CA HIS A 280 -12.61 -29.00 7.62
C HIS A 280 -11.59 -29.95 8.26
N HIS A 281 -10.39 -29.89 7.72
CA HIS A 281 -9.22 -30.63 8.18
C HIS A 281 -8.06 -29.66 8.13
N ALA A 282 -7.64 -29.16 9.29
CA ALA A 282 -6.89 -27.90 9.39
C ALA A 282 -5.63 -27.87 8.52
N VAL A 283 -4.92 -28.99 8.37
CA VAL A 283 -3.69 -29.03 7.54
C VAL A 283 -3.99 -28.96 6.04
N ASP A 284 -5.10 -29.52 5.58
CA ASP A 284 -5.53 -29.42 4.18
C ASP A 284 -6.02 -28.00 3.87
N ASP A 285 -6.74 -27.38 4.82
CA ASP A 285 -7.17 -25.98 4.73
C ASP A 285 -5.98 -25.01 4.75
N ALA A 286 -4.96 -25.25 5.59
CA ALA A 286 -3.72 -24.47 5.60
C ALA A 286 -2.93 -24.59 4.28
N VAL A 287 -2.86 -25.80 3.71
CA VAL A 287 -2.24 -26.04 2.38
C VAL A 287 -3.04 -25.32 1.28
N THR A 288 -4.37 -25.37 1.35
CA THR A 288 -5.27 -24.67 0.44
C THR A 288 -5.05 -23.17 0.51
N LEU A 289 -5.01 -22.60 1.72
CA LEU A 289 -4.73 -21.19 1.95
C LEU A 289 -3.36 -20.78 1.40
N ALA A 290 -2.31 -21.57 1.63
CA ALA A 290 -0.99 -21.28 1.08
C ALA A 290 -1.01 -21.16 -0.46
N ARG A 291 -1.74 -22.05 -1.14
CA ARG A 291 -1.89 -22.05 -2.61
C ARG A 291 -2.78 -20.90 -3.09
N VAL A 292 -3.89 -20.63 -2.40
CA VAL A 292 -4.80 -19.52 -2.69
C VAL A 292 -4.08 -18.19 -2.56
N TYR A 293 -3.32 -18.00 -1.48
CA TYR A 293 -2.51 -16.80 -1.26
C TYR A 293 -1.54 -16.56 -2.42
N ARG A 294 -0.81 -17.60 -2.85
CA ARG A 294 0.09 -17.51 -4.01
C ARG A 294 -0.62 -17.04 -5.28
N GLU A 295 -1.84 -17.52 -5.52
CA GLU A 295 -2.64 -17.09 -6.68
C GLU A 295 -3.16 -15.65 -6.53
N LEU A 296 -3.52 -15.22 -5.32
CA LEU A 296 -3.89 -13.82 -5.04
C LEU A 296 -2.71 -12.87 -5.27
N GLU A 297 -1.52 -13.24 -4.81
CA GLU A 297 -0.27 -12.51 -5.05
C GLU A 297 0.01 -12.39 -6.56
N ARG A 298 -0.12 -13.51 -7.30
CA ARG A 298 0.02 -13.51 -8.77
C ARG A 298 -0.95 -12.55 -9.43
N GLN A 299 -2.23 -12.54 -9.02
CA GLN A 299 -3.24 -11.63 -9.56
C GLN A 299 -2.96 -10.17 -9.21
N ARG A 300 -2.52 -9.87 -7.98
CA ARG A 300 -2.09 -8.53 -7.58
C ARG A 300 -0.93 -8.05 -8.44
N GLY A 301 0.08 -8.91 -8.63
CA GLY A 301 1.23 -8.61 -9.49
C GLY A 301 0.79 -8.28 -10.91
N ILE A 302 -0.02 -9.13 -11.55
CA ILE A 302 -0.56 -8.89 -12.90
C ILE A 302 -1.30 -7.56 -12.99
N ARG A 303 -2.17 -7.28 -12.01
CA ARG A 303 -2.93 -6.03 -11.97
C ARG A 303 -2.01 -4.82 -11.84
N ALA A 304 -1.02 -4.87 -10.95
CA ALA A 304 -0.03 -3.82 -10.79
C ALA A 304 0.78 -3.59 -12.08
N ARG A 305 1.22 -4.66 -12.75
CA ARG A 305 1.91 -4.58 -14.05
C ARG A 305 1.08 -3.86 -15.11
N LYS A 306 -0.22 -4.13 -15.17
CA LYS A 306 -1.13 -3.49 -16.14
C LYS A 306 -1.41 -2.02 -15.81
N ALA A 307 -1.36 -1.64 -14.54
CA ALA A 307 -1.79 -0.33 -14.05
C ALA A 307 -0.66 0.67 -13.76
N VAL A 308 0.61 0.25 -13.85
CA VAL A 308 1.77 1.12 -13.67
C VAL A 308 1.97 2.04 -14.89
N LEU A 309 2.73 3.13 -14.69
CA LEU A 309 3.14 4.09 -15.72
C LEU A 309 2.01 4.95 -16.33
N VAL A 310 1.02 5.32 -15.50
CA VAL A 310 -0.01 6.31 -15.85
C VAL A 310 0.59 7.64 -16.32
N ASN A 311 1.76 8.00 -15.78
CA ASN A 311 2.52 9.20 -16.17
C ASN A 311 3.05 9.16 -17.61
N LEU A 312 2.98 8.03 -18.31
CA LEU A 312 3.38 7.91 -19.72
C LEU A 312 2.19 7.97 -20.68
N LEU A 313 0.95 8.09 -20.18
CA LEU A 313 -0.24 8.09 -21.03
C LEU A 313 -0.30 9.28 -21.99
N ASP A 314 0.31 10.41 -21.65
CA ASP A 314 0.44 11.55 -22.55
C ASP A 314 1.33 11.23 -23.77
N TYR A 315 2.50 10.64 -23.56
CA TYR A 315 3.37 10.21 -24.65
C TYR A 315 2.84 8.99 -25.39
N LEU A 316 2.11 8.08 -24.72
CA LEU A 316 1.42 6.97 -25.38
C LEU A 316 0.32 7.48 -26.32
N GLY A 317 -0.50 8.43 -25.89
CA GLY A 317 -1.56 8.99 -26.74
C GLY A 317 -0.98 9.72 -27.94
N LEU A 318 0.09 10.50 -27.74
CA LEU A 318 0.86 11.12 -28.81
C LEU A 318 1.43 10.08 -29.80
N ALA A 319 2.08 9.02 -29.30
CA ALA A 319 2.66 7.98 -30.13
C ALA A 319 1.60 7.22 -30.93
N LEU A 320 0.47 6.88 -30.32
CA LEU A 320 -0.66 6.21 -30.99
C LEU A 320 -1.32 7.08 -32.06
N ALA A 321 -1.36 8.42 -31.89
CA ALA A 321 -1.84 9.35 -32.92
C ALA A 321 -0.88 9.47 -34.12
N LEU A 322 0.41 9.21 -33.90
CA LEU A 322 1.47 9.32 -34.92
C LEU A 322 1.75 7.98 -35.61
N GLU A 323 1.45 6.87 -34.96
CA GLU A 323 1.63 5.53 -35.50
C GLU A 323 0.36 5.05 -36.24
N PRO A 324 0.42 4.88 -37.58
CA PRO A 324 -0.66 4.23 -38.30
C PRO A 324 -0.72 2.75 -37.90
N GLY A 325 -1.91 2.27 -37.52
CA GLY A 325 -2.12 0.88 -37.13
C GLY A 325 -3.56 0.44 -37.39
N ALA A 326 -3.75 -0.87 -37.59
CA ALA A 326 -5.09 -1.44 -37.62
C ALA A 326 -5.75 -1.29 -36.25
N ALA A 327 -7.02 -0.92 -36.24
CA ALA A 327 -7.85 -0.91 -35.04
C ALA A 327 -7.77 -2.29 -34.37
N SER A 328 -7.30 -2.33 -33.13
CA SER A 328 -7.29 -3.53 -32.29
C SER A 328 -7.84 -3.14 -30.91
N GLY A 329 -8.58 -4.05 -30.26
CA GLY A 329 -9.42 -3.72 -29.11
C GLY A 329 -8.68 -2.95 -28.00
N GLU A 330 -7.50 -3.41 -27.60
CA GLU A 330 -6.71 -2.75 -26.56
C GLU A 330 -6.03 -1.47 -27.04
N ARG A 331 -5.53 -1.42 -28.29
CA ARG A 331 -4.92 -0.21 -28.85
C ARG A 331 -5.91 0.95 -28.87
N ASP A 332 -7.14 0.68 -29.32
CA ASP A 332 -8.21 1.69 -29.38
C ASP A 332 -8.68 2.09 -27.98
N LEU A 333 -8.75 1.13 -27.05
CA LEU A 333 -9.05 1.40 -25.64
C LEU A 333 -8.02 2.36 -25.04
N LEU A 334 -6.73 2.03 -25.15
CA LEU A 334 -5.64 2.85 -24.62
C LEU A 334 -5.55 4.20 -25.32
N PHE A 335 -5.76 4.28 -26.65
CA PHE A 335 -5.83 5.56 -27.36
C PHE A 335 -6.95 6.45 -26.81
N ASN A 336 -8.13 5.89 -26.60
CA ASN A 336 -9.28 6.62 -26.07
C ASN A 336 -9.08 7.12 -24.65
N VAL A 337 -8.26 6.44 -23.83
CA VAL A 337 -7.85 6.91 -22.51
C VAL A 337 -6.74 7.96 -22.63
N ALA A 338 -5.65 7.62 -23.31
CA ALA A 338 -4.40 8.36 -23.40
C ALA A 338 -4.54 9.74 -24.06
N LYS A 339 -5.46 9.90 -25.02
CA LYS A 339 -5.69 11.19 -25.69
C LYS A 339 -6.09 12.31 -24.72
N PHE A 340 -6.82 11.98 -23.65
CA PHE A 340 -7.20 12.96 -22.62
C PHE A 340 -6.00 13.42 -21.80
N TYR A 341 -5.04 12.53 -21.54
CA TYR A 341 -3.78 12.88 -20.90
C TYR A 341 -2.93 13.75 -21.82
N THR A 342 -2.80 13.37 -23.10
CA THR A 342 -2.01 14.10 -24.10
C THR A 342 -2.50 15.54 -24.27
N LEU A 343 -3.82 15.73 -24.41
CA LEU A 343 -4.45 17.05 -24.58
C LEU A 343 -4.63 17.81 -23.26
N GLY A 344 -4.43 17.14 -22.13
CA GLY A 344 -4.65 17.67 -20.80
C GLY A 344 -3.78 18.89 -20.49
N ARG A 345 -4.18 19.65 -19.46
CA ARG A 345 -3.48 20.89 -19.07
C ARG A 345 -2.11 20.67 -18.44
N TYR A 346 -1.90 19.47 -17.88
CA TYR A 346 -0.68 19.08 -17.18
C TYR A 346 0.30 18.27 -18.04
N SER A 347 -0.02 18.08 -19.32
CA SER A 347 0.83 17.36 -20.26
C SER A 347 1.73 18.34 -21.03
N ASP A 348 3.02 18.04 -21.03
CA ASP A 348 4.03 18.71 -21.82
C ASP A 348 4.33 17.98 -23.14
N ALA A 349 3.69 16.84 -23.39
CA ALA A 349 4.01 15.97 -24.54
C ALA A 349 3.88 16.68 -25.89
N LEU A 350 2.86 17.53 -26.08
CA LEU A 350 2.68 18.31 -27.32
C LEU A 350 3.72 19.43 -27.47
N ALA A 351 4.14 20.06 -26.36
CA ALA A 351 5.18 21.09 -26.37
C ALA A 351 6.55 20.47 -26.67
N PHE A 352 6.85 19.32 -26.04
CA PHE A 352 8.03 18.52 -26.33
C PHE A 352 8.07 18.11 -27.81
N TYR A 353 6.95 17.59 -28.33
CA TYR A 353 6.82 17.20 -29.74
C TYR A 353 7.09 18.37 -30.69
N ALA A 354 6.51 19.55 -30.42
CA ALA A 354 6.72 20.74 -31.21
C ALA A 354 8.20 21.15 -31.25
N MET A 355 8.84 21.21 -30.08
CA MET A 355 10.25 21.60 -29.93
C MET A 355 11.18 20.64 -30.69
N GLU A 356 11.01 19.33 -30.50
CA GLU A 356 11.87 18.33 -31.14
C GLU A 356 11.63 18.25 -32.66
N ARG A 357 10.39 18.44 -33.12
CA ARG A 357 10.07 18.52 -34.54
C ARG A 357 10.77 19.70 -35.19
N ASP A 358 10.71 20.87 -34.56
CA ASP A 358 11.34 22.08 -35.08
C ASP A 358 12.87 21.92 -35.11
N ARG A 359 13.46 21.27 -34.09
CA ARG A 359 14.89 20.91 -34.05
C ARG A 359 15.29 19.96 -35.19
N ALA A 360 14.42 19.04 -35.59
CA ALA A 360 14.63 18.11 -36.69
C ALA A 360 14.36 18.74 -38.08
N GLY A 361 14.08 20.04 -38.16
CA GLY A 361 13.84 20.76 -39.42
C GLY A 361 12.41 20.65 -39.96
N GLY A 362 11.47 20.07 -39.19
CA GLY A 362 10.04 20.06 -39.53
C GLY A 362 9.60 19.20 -40.71
N THR A 363 10.52 18.67 -41.51
CA THR A 363 10.21 17.95 -42.75
C THR A 363 9.83 16.49 -42.48
N GLY A 364 8.57 16.12 -42.72
CA GLY A 364 8.09 14.73 -42.71
C GLY A 364 7.24 14.31 -41.50
N ALA A 365 7.26 15.08 -40.41
CA ALA A 365 6.42 14.86 -39.23
C ALA A 365 5.17 15.75 -39.25
N PRO A 366 3.98 15.27 -38.83
CA PRO A 366 2.75 16.07 -38.77
C PRO A 366 2.89 17.33 -37.91
N SER A 367 2.13 18.38 -38.27
CA SER A 367 2.08 19.59 -37.45
C SER A 367 1.43 19.32 -36.09
N VAL A 368 1.63 20.21 -35.11
CA VAL A 368 0.96 20.05 -33.80
C VAL A 368 -0.56 20.06 -33.98
N GLU A 369 -1.07 20.87 -34.92
CA GLU A 369 -2.50 20.94 -35.18
C GLU A 369 -3.04 19.63 -35.77
N ASP A 370 -2.31 19.01 -36.70
CA ASP A 370 -2.69 17.70 -37.25
C ASP A 370 -2.74 16.63 -36.15
N VAL A 371 -1.78 16.66 -35.22
CA VAL A 371 -1.74 15.74 -34.08
C VAL A 371 -2.93 15.99 -33.14
N ILE A 372 -3.26 17.25 -32.84
CA ILE A 372 -4.43 17.61 -32.03
C ILE A 372 -5.71 17.12 -32.69
N GLU A 373 -5.86 17.30 -34.00
CA GLU A 373 -7.03 16.80 -34.75
C GLU A 373 -7.15 15.27 -34.66
N ARG A 374 -6.05 14.53 -34.80
CA ARG A 374 -6.05 13.07 -34.61
C ARG A 374 -6.43 12.67 -33.18
N LEU A 375 -6.07 13.46 -32.17
CA LEU A 375 -6.39 13.21 -30.75
C LEU A 375 -7.83 13.60 -30.38
N GLY A 376 -8.63 14.14 -31.30
CA GLY A 376 -10.03 14.52 -31.08
C GLY A 376 -10.31 16.03 -31.17
N GLY A 377 -9.33 16.83 -31.62
CA GLY A 377 -9.51 18.20 -32.07
C GLY A 377 -9.40 19.28 -30.99
N ARG A 378 -9.29 20.53 -31.46
CA ARG A 378 -9.05 21.71 -30.60
C ARG A 378 -10.16 21.95 -29.57
N ALA A 379 -11.41 21.65 -29.92
CA ALA A 379 -12.56 21.80 -29.02
C ALA A 379 -12.44 20.91 -27.78
N LEU A 380 -11.99 19.66 -27.96
CA LEU A 380 -11.73 18.73 -26.86
C LEU A 380 -10.60 19.25 -25.97
N MET A 381 -9.47 19.65 -26.56
CA MET A 381 -8.33 20.19 -25.83
C MET A 381 -8.71 21.41 -24.98
N ASN A 382 -9.41 22.38 -25.58
CA ASN A 382 -9.85 23.59 -24.87
C ASN A 382 -10.75 23.23 -23.69
N ARG A 383 -11.68 22.27 -23.85
CA ARG A 383 -12.54 21.81 -22.77
C ARG A 383 -11.75 21.17 -21.62
N LEU A 384 -10.80 20.30 -21.91
CA LEU A 384 -9.96 19.64 -20.88
C LEU A 384 -9.07 20.64 -20.13
N ARG A 385 -8.66 21.72 -20.82
CA ARG A 385 -7.82 22.77 -20.24
C ARG A 385 -8.63 23.86 -19.53
N ALA A 386 -9.94 23.93 -19.77
CA ALA A 386 -10.84 24.91 -19.19
C ALA A 386 -11.26 24.60 -17.73
N GLU A 387 -10.72 23.56 -17.10
CA GLU A 387 -10.99 23.32 -15.68
C GLU A 387 -10.30 24.37 -14.79
N PRO A 388 -11.02 24.91 -13.78
CA PRO A 388 -10.42 25.82 -12.80
C PRO A 388 -9.21 25.16 -12.11
N ASP A 389 -8.20 25.96 -11.81
CA ASP A 389 -7.09 25.54 -10.94
C ASP A 389 -7.68 25.03 -9.60
N PRO A 390 -7.28 23.86 -9.05
CA PRO A 390 -7.78 23.40 -7.77
C PRO A 390 -7.48 24.41 -6.65
N ALA A 391 -6.45 25.26 -6.80
CA ALA A 391 -6.19 26.38 -5.91
C ALA A 391 -7.28 27.45 -5.95
N GLN A 392 -8.01 27.58 -7.06
CA GLN A 392 -9.20 28.45 -7.17
C GLN A 392 -10.45 27.76 -6.62
N ARG A 393 -10.55 26.44 -6.77
CA ARG A 393 -11.70 25.65 -6.31
C ARG A 393 -11.66 25.36 -4.80
N TYR A 394 -10.47 25.20 -4.24
CA TYR A 394 -10.21 24.87 -2.83
C TYR A 394 -9.03 25.70 -2.25
N PRO A 395 -9.13 27.04 -2.24
CA PRO A 395 -8.01 27.92 -1.88
C PRO A 395 -7.48 27.67 -0.46
N ALA A 396 -8.37 27.41 0.50
CA ALA A 396 -7.97 27.14 1.89
C ALA A 396 -7.23 25.81 2.04
N ALA A 397 -7.71 24.74 1.39
CA ALA A 397 -7.06 23.43 1.43
C ALA A 397 -5.67 23.46 0.78
N VAL A 398 -5.57 24.09 -0.39
CA VAL A 398 -4.29 24.23 -1.11
C VAL A 398 -3.31 25.14 -0.36
N ALA A 399 -3.76 26.25 0.24
CA ALA A 399 -2.90 27.10 1.06
C ALA A 399 -2.34 26.37 2.29
N ARG A 400 -3.15 25.50 2.92
CA ARG A 400 -2.70 24.69 4.06
C ARG A 400 -1.77 23.56 3.64
N LEU A 401 -2.03 22.89 2.50
CA LEU A 401 -1.11 21.90 1.95
C LEU A 401 0.23 22.53 1.59
N ARG A 402 0.22 23.72 0.97
CA ARG A 402 1.45 24.51 0.76
C ARG A 402 2.14 24.82 2.07
N GLY A 403 1.40 25.26 3.09
CA GLY A 403 1.96 25.47 4.43
C GLY A 403 2.64 24.22 5.04
N LEU A 404 2.08 23.02 4.83
CA LEU A 404 2.73 21.76 5.21
C LEU A 404 4.00 21.49 4.40
N MET A 405 3.92 21.63 3.07
CA MET A 405 5.05 21.43 2.16
C MET A 405 6.20 22.43 2.43
N ASP A 406 5.87 23.69 2.73
CA ASP A 406 6.81 24.77 2.97
C ASP A 406 7.44 24.67 4.38
N ALA A 407 6.69 24.17 5.37
CA ALA A 407 7.21 23.91 6.72
C ALA A 407 8.23 22.76 6.75
N ASP A 408 8.18 21.87 5.75
CA ASP A 408 9.00 20.66 5.63
C ASP A 408 9.92 20.69 4.41
N ALA A 409 10.43 21.87 4.05
CA ALA A 409 11.47 22.04 3.05
C ALA A 409 12.78 21.38 3.53
N SER A 410 12.90 20.07 3.31
CA SER A 410 14.10 19.30 3.57
C SER A 410 15.02 19.30 2.34
N ALA A 411 16.24 18.76 2.48
CA ALA A 411 17.20 18.71 1.38
C ALA A 411 16.79 17.74 0.25
N THR A 412 15.92 16.76 0.54
CA THR A 412 15.54 15.71 -0.42
C THR A 412 14.04 15.41 -0.38
N LEU A 413 13.49 14.93 -1.51
CA LEU A 413 12.08 14.54 -1.58
C LEU A 413 11.74 13.41 -0.60
N ALA A 414 12.66 12.47 -0.37
CA ALA A 414 12.47 11.34 0.54
C ALA A 414 12.27 11.83 1.99
N ASP A 415 13.15 12.71 2.48
CA ASP A 415 13.05 13.26 3.84
C ASP A 415 11.73 14.04 4.04
N SER A 416 11.27 14.77 3.00
CA SER A 416 10.00 15.48 3.04
C SER A 416 8.79 14.54 3.06
N ILE A 417 8.85 13.39 2.36
CA ILE A 417 7.80 12.37 2.40
C ILE A 417 7.78 11.67 3.76
N ASP A 418 8.93 11.26 4.29
CA ASP A 418 9.02 10.58 5.59
C ASP A 418 8.45 11.45 6.71
N ARG A 419 8.82 12.74 6.76
CA ARG A 419 8.26 13.69 7.74
C ARG A 419 6.75 13.90 7.59
N LEU A 420 6.26 13.96 6.35
CA LEU A 420 4.83 14.04 6.11
C LEU A 420 4.12 12.78 6.60
N LEU A 421 4.67 11.60 6.33
CA LEU A 421 4.11 10.32 6.78
C LEU A 421 4.17 10.18 8.30
N GLU A 422 5.24 10.61 8.96
CA GLU A 422 5.33 10.69 10.42
C GLU A 422 4.23 11.60 10.98
N ARG A 423 4.06 12.81 10.43
CA ARG A 423 2.98 13.72 10.85
C ARG A 423 1.60 13.14 10.61
N VAL A 424 1.37 12.47 9.50
CA VAL A 424 0.09 11.80 9.19
C VAL A 424 -0.15 10.64 10.15
N ALA A 425 0.86 9.82 10.45
CA ALA A 425 0.77 8.73 11.42
C ALA A 425 0.51 9.24 12.84
N LEU A 426 1.13 10.37 13.23
CA LEU A 426 0.85 11.06 14.49
C LEU A 426 -0.52 11.75 14.51
N SER A 427 -1.14 11.96 13.34
CA SER A 427 -2.43 12.63 13.20
C SER A 427 -3.63 11.69 13.30
N THR A 428 -3.46 10.39 13.59
CA THR A 428 -4.60 9.48 13.66
C THR A 428 -5.62 9.90 14.72
N SER A 429 -6.82 10.17 14.19
CA SER A 429 -8.07 10.60 14.79
C SER A 429 -8.62 9.68 15.88
N GLU A 430 -9.19 10.25 16.93
CA GLU A 430 -10.60 10.04 17.30
C GLU A 430 -11.12 11.33 17.97
N GLY A 431 -12.01 12.06 17.29
CA GLY A 431 -12.88 13.00 17.96
C GLY A 431 -13.95 12.20 18.68
N SER A 432 -13.84 12.06 20.00
CA SER A 432 -14.78 11.24 20.76
C SER A 432 -16.19 11.85 20.74
N GLU A 433 -17.18 11.06 20.39
CA GLU A 433 -18.59 11.39 20.65
C GLU A 433 -18.78 11.51 22.17
N VAL A 434 -19.05 12.73 22.64
CA VAL A 434 -19.37 12.96 24.05
C VAL A 434 -20.84 12.61 24.28
N ALA A 435 -21.09 11.57 25.07
CA ALA A 435 -22.43 11.17 25.48
C ALA A 435 -22.72 11.70 26.91
N PRO A 436 -23.84 12.41 27.15
CA PRO A 436 -24.15 12.99 28.46
C PRO A 436 -24.55 11.96 29.53
N ASP A 437 -24.91 10.74 29.12
CA ASP A 437 -25.39 9.64 29.96
C ASP A 437 -24.31 8.57 30.25
N ARG A 438 -23.05 8.83 29.90
CA ARG A 438 -21.95 7.86 30.03
C ARG A 438 -20.66 8.51 30.54
N VAL A 439 -19.72 7.67 30.98
CA VAL A 439 -18.35 8.08 31.26
C VAL A 439 -17.62 8.25 29.92
N ASN A 440 -17.09 9.46 29.68
CA ASN A 440 -16.37 9.78 28.46
C ASN A 440 -14.86 9.64 28.71
N LEU A 441 -14.22 8.69 28.02
CA LEU A 441 -12.77 8.48 28.04
C LEU A 441 -12.15 9.23 26.86
N LEU A 442 -11.36 10.28 27.17
CA LEU A 442 -10.82 11.22 26.18
C LEU A 442 -9.31 11.37 26.36
N THR A 443 -8.61 11.72 25.28
CA THR A 443 -7.22 12.17 25.36
C THR A 443 -7.18 13.67 25.71
N LEU A 444 -6.10 14.16 26.34
CA LEU A 444 -5.97 15.59 26.67
C LEU A 444 -6.14 16.49 25.44
N HIS A 445 -5.59 16.07 24.30
CA HIS A 445 -5.68 16.77 23.01
C HIS A 445 -7.12 16.91 22.49
N SER A 446 -7.96 15.89 22.67
CA SER A 446 -9.35 15.90 22.18
C SER A 446 -10.32 16.68 23.09
N THR A 447 -9.88 17.12 24.27
CA THR A 447 -10.75 17.84 25.22
C THR A 447 -10.94 19.34 24.91
N LYS A 448 -10.16 19.91 23.98
CA LYS A 448 -10.13 21.35 23.74
C LYS A 448 -11.51 21.89 23.32
N GLY A 449 -12.05 22.82 24.12
CA GLY A 449 -13.36 23.43 23.87
C GLY A 449 -14.55 22.65 24.46
N LEU A 450 -14.29 21.52 25.11
CA LEU A 450 -15.27 20.77 25.89
C LEU A 450 -15.19 21.17 27.36
N GLU A 451 -16.27 20.94 28.11
CA GLU A 451 -16.31 21.13 29.56
C GLU A 451 -17.25 20.11 30.19
N PHE A 452 -16.89 19.63 31.38
CA PHE A 452 -17.61 18.58 32.10
C PHE A 452 -17.83 19.00 33.55
N SER A 453 -18.92 18.54 34.18
CA SER A 453 -19.12 18.76 35.63
C SER A 453 -17.95 18.18 36.44
N ARG A 454 -17.50 16.97 36.07
CA ARG A 454 -16.37 16.27 36.73
C ARG A 454 -15.35 15.78 35.71
N VAL A 455 -14.07 16.00 35.97
CA VAL A 455 -12.96 15.51 35.14
C VAL A 455 -12.00 14.71 36.02
N TYR A 456 -11.63 13.53 35.55
CA TYR A 456 -10.61 12.68 36.14
C TYR A 456 -9.44 12.61 35.16
N ILE A 457 -8.28 13.13 35.53
CA ILE A 457 -7.04 12.97 34.77
C ILE A 457 -6.21 11.91 35.48
N VAL A 458 -6.06 10.77 34.82
CA VAL A 458 -5.38 9.61 35.37
C VAL A 458 -3.94 9.59 34.89
N GLY A 459 -3.00 9.33 35.80
CA GLY A 459 -1.59 9.17 35.46
C GLY A 459 -0.82 10.48 35.37
N VAL A 460 -1.03 11.41 36.31
CA VAL A 460 -0.28 12.68 36.39
C VAL A 460 1.05 12.46 37.13
N GLU A 461 1.84 11.52 36.61
CA GLU A 461 3.20 11.22 37.04
C GLU A 461 4.18 11.49 35.88
N ASP A 462 5.43 11.83 36.20
CA ASP A 462 6.45 12.17 35.20
C ASP A 462 6.63 11.08 34.12
N TYR A 463 6.39 9.82 34.49
CA TYR A 463 6.41 8.68 33.55
C TYR A 463 5.43 8.83 32.38
N GLN A 464 4.25 9.41 32.60
CA GLN A 464 3.22 9.61 31.55
C GLN A 464 3.14 11.06 31.08
N ILE A 465 3.29 12.03 31.97
CA ILE A 465 3.18 13.46 31.68
C ILE A 465 4.27 14.19 32.48
N PRO A 466 5.34 14.69 31.84
CA PRO A 466 5.50 14.90 30.39
C PRO A 466 5.93 13.66 29.59
N GLY A 467 6.33 12.57 30.26
CA GLY A 467 6.82 11.34 29.64
C GLY A 467 8.23 11.00 30.15
N TYR A 468 8.48 9.70 30.42
CA TYR A 468 9.72 9.25 31.07
C TYR A 468 11.00 9.68 30.32
N ARG A 469 11.00 9.67 28.99
CA ARG A 469 12.16 10.05 28.16
C ARG A 469 12.34 11.56 28.11
N GLU A 470 11.23 12.27 27.99
CA GLU A 470 11.16 13.72 27.89
C GLU A 470 11.64 14.38 29.18
N SER A 471 11.25 13.81 30.33
CA SER A 471 11.74 14.18 31.66
C SER A 471 13.23 13.84 31.87
N THR A 472 13.69 12.68 31.41
CA THR A 472 15.09 12.25 31.65
C THR A 472 16.10 12.95 30.73
N GLU A 473 15.67 13.37 29.54
CA GLU A 473 16.50 14.06 28.54
C GLU A 473 16.36 15.60 28.59
N ASN A 474 15.58 16.17 29.53
CA ASN A 474 15.34 17.62 29.69
C ASN A 474 14.93 18.33 28.37
N ARG A 475 13.94 17.77 27.67
CA ARG A 475 13.46 18.34 26.40
C ARG A 475 12.46 19.47 26.64
N ASP A 476 12.98 20.67 26.88
CA ASP A 476 12.18 21.85 27.27
C ASP A 476 10.93 22.09 26.40
N ALA A 477 11.03 21.97 25.08
CA ALA A 477 9.89 22.20 24.18
C ALA A 477 8.75 21.19 24.39
N GLU A 478 9.09 19.92 24.61
CA GLU A 478 8.12 18.84 24.84
C GLU A 478 7.53 18.92 26.24
N ILE A 479 8.33 19.28 27.25
CA ILE A 479 7.88 19.55 28.62
C ILE A 479 6.90 20.73 28.66
N GLN A 480 7.18 21.82 27.94
CA GLN A 480 6.26 22.96 27.87
C GLN A 480 4.96 22.62 27.15
N GLU A 481 4.99 21.78 26.11
CA GLU A 481 3.76 21.33 25.46
C GLU A 481 2.94 20.39 26.35
N ALA A 482 3.58 19.44 27.03
CA ALA A 482 2.90 18.57 28.00
C ALA A 482 2.27 19.37 29.15
N ARG A 483 2.97 20.41 29.66
CA ARG A 483 2.45 21.35 30.65
C ARG A 483 1.20 22.06 30.13
N ARG A 484 1.25 22.56 28.90
CA ARG A 484 0.11 23.20 28.24
C ARG A 484 -1.07 22.25 28.09
N LEU A 485 -0.82 20.99 27.73
CA LEU A 485 -1.85 19.97 27.57
C LEU A 485 -2.52 19.60 28.90
N LEU A 486 -1.73 19.44 29.97
CA LEU A 486 -2.27 19.21 31.31
C LEU A 486 -3.14 20.39 31.74
N TYR A 487 -2.67 21.63 31.57
CA TYR A 487 -3.47 22.83 31.84
C TYR A 487 -4.79 22.85 31.04
N VAL A 488 -4.75 22.50 29.75
CA VAL A 488 -5.96 22.40 28.93
C VAL A 488 -6.92 21.37 29.52
N GLY A 489 -6.46 20.17 29.88
CA GLY A 489 -7.29 19.13 30.49
C GLY A 489 -7.91 19.54 31.83
N MET A 490 -7.13 20.20 32.69
CA MET A 490 -7.60 20.68 33.99
C MET A 490 -8.71 21.72 33.84
N THR A 491 -8.57 22.65 32.89
CA THR A 491 -9.56 23.71 32.63
C THR A 491 -10.86 23.22 32.00
N ARG A 492 -11.01 21.91 31.75
CA ARG A 492 -12.27 21.32 31.28
C ARG A 492 -13.22 21.02 32.46
N ALA A 493 -12.74 21.02 33.70
CA ALA A 493 -13.55 20.76 34.88
C ALA A 493 -14.35 22.00 35.31
N ARG A 494 -15.67 21.86 35.44
CA ARG A 494 -16.55 22.93 35.96
C ARG A 494 -16.69 22.92 37.47
N GLU A 495 -16.91 21.73 38.05
CA GLU A 495 -17.22 21.60 39.47
C GLU A 495 -16.15 20.80 40.23
N ARG A 496 -15.63 19.73 39.62
CA ARG A 496 -14.64 18.86 40.28
C ARG A 496 -13.58 18.38 39.32
N LEU A 497 -12.32 18.59 39.69
CA LEU A 497 -11.15 18.00 39.06
C LEU A 497 -10.55 16.97 40.01
N VAL A 498 -10.22 15.79 39.50
CA VAL A 498 -9.48 14.75 40.23
C VAL A 498 -8.26 14.39 39.39
N LEU A 499 -7.09 14.45 40.01
CA LEU A 499 -5.82 14.06 39.42
C LEU A 499 -5.34 12.82 40.17
N THR A 500 -5.01 11.75 39.47
CA THR A 500 -4.49 10.53 40.11
C THR A 500 -3.08 10.23 39.62
N ARG A 501 -2.26 9.69 40.53
CA ARG A 501 -0.94 9.16 40.21
C ARG A 501 -0.74 7.78 40.82
N VAL A 502 0.23 7.04 40.31
CA VAL A 502 0.72 5.79 40.92
C VAL A 502 2.20 5.89 41.23
N GLU A 503 2.69 5.09 42.18
CA GLU A 503 4.11 5.04 42.56
C GLU A 503 4.95 4.13 41.65
N ARG A 504 4.32 3.14 41.01
CA ARG A 504 5.01 2.17 40.15
C ARG A 504 4.17 1.75 38.95
N ARG A 505 4.81 1.61 37.79
CA ARG A 505 4.25 1.00 36.57
C ARG A 505 5.26 0.03 35.96
N PHE A 506 4.81 -1.15 35.56
CA PHE A 506 5.66 -2.17 34.91
C PHE A 506 6.96 -2.49 35.68
N GLY A 507 6.92 -2.43 37.02
CA GLY A 507 8.08 -2.66 37.89
C GLY A 507 9.07 -1.49 37.99
N MET A 508 8.82 -0.37 37.30
CA MET A 508 9.62 0.85 37.36
C MET A 508 8.98 1.90 38.27
N ASP A 509 9.81 2.70 38.91
CA ASP A 509 9.40 3.91 39.63
C ASP A 509 8.92 4.96 38.62
N THR A 510 7.74 5.51 38.83
CA THR A 510 7.10 6.44 37.91
C THR A 510 7.56 7.89 38.07
N GLY A 511 8.41 8.16 39.07
CA GLY A 511 8.96 9.49 39.34
C GLY A 511 8.03 10.40 40.13
N GLY A 512 8.50 11.63 40.33
CA GLY A 512 7.79 12.69 41.05
C GLY A 512 6.63 13.24 40.25
N SER A 513 5.89 14.16 40.85
CA SER A 513 4.76 14.80 40.19
C SER A 513 5.14 16.22 39.85
N ALA A 514 6.13 16.41 38.97
CA ALA A 514 6.76 17.71 38.74
C ALA A 514 5.71 18.82 38.50
N PHE A 515 4.67 18.50 37.73
CA PHE A 515 3.56 19.43 37.50
C PHE A 515 2.60 19.57 38.70
N LEU A 516 2.36 18.55 39.53
CA LEU A 516 1.52 18.69 40.74
C LEU A 516 2.25 19.46 41.85
N GLU A 517 3.56 19.24 41.99
CA GLU A 517 4.45 19.96 42.91
C GLU A 517 4.56 21.43 42.53
N GLU A 518 4.74 21.74 41.23
CA GLU A 518 4.68 23.11 40.69
C GLU A 518 3.34 23.81 41.03
N MET A 519 2.24 23.05 41.07
CA MET A 519 0.90 23.57 41.42
C MET A 519 0.67 23.70 42.93
N GLY A 520 1.59 23.22 43.77
CA GLY A 520 1.49 23.29 45.23
C GLY A 520 0.37 22.43 45.83
N LEU A 521 -0.07 21.38 45.12
CA LEU A 521 -1.12 20.48 45.59
C LEU A 521 -0.55 19.49 46.61
N LYS A 522 -1.28 19.26 47.70
CA LYS A 522 -0.92 18.25 48.71
C LYS A 522 -1.61 16.93 48.40
N GLU A 523 -0.85 15.84 48.49
CA GLU A 523 -1.35 14.51 48.23
C GLU A 523 -2.30 14.05 49.36
N GLU A 524 -3.42 13.46 48.97
CA GLU A 524 -4.34 12.80 49.90
C GLU A 524 -4.38 11.32 49.50
N GLU A 525 -3.89 10.45 50.39
CA GLU A 525 -3.80 9.01 50.14
C GLU A 525 -5.20 8.39 50.18
N ILE A 526 -5.70 7.96 49.02
CA ILE A 526 -7.00 7.29 48.92
C ILE A 526 -6.80 5.82 49.30
N GLY A 527 -7.08 5.48 50.56
CA GLY A 527 -7.02 4.08 51.03
C GLY A 527 -7.99 3.16 50.30
N GLU A 528 -7.72 1.85 50.32
CA GLU A 528 -8.35 0.73 49.57
C GLU A 528 -9.89 0.59 49.60
N ARG A 529 -10.65 1.52 50.20
CA ARG A 529 -12.11 1.50 50.27
C ARG A 529 -12.75 2.81 49.82
N ALA A 530 -12.61 3.16 48.55
CA ALA A 530 -13.52 4.13 47.91
C ALA A 530 -13.46 4.02 46.37
N LEU A 531 -13.94 2.90 45.83
CA LEU A 531 -14.47 2.82 44.46
C LEU A 531 -15.81 2.11 44.50
#